data_AF-A0A1M6XQ41-F1
#
_entry.id   AF-A0A1M6XQ41-F1
#
_cell.length_a   1.000
_cell.length_b   1.000
_cell.length_c   1.000
_cell.angle_alpha   90.00
_cell.angle_beta   90.00
_cell.angle_gamma   90.00
#
_symmetry.space_group_name_H-M   'P 1'
#
loop_
_entity.id
_entity.type
_entity.pdbx_description
1 polymer ?
#
loop_
_entity_poly.entity_id
_entity_poly.type
_entity_poly.pdbx_seq_one_letter_code
_entity_poly.pdbx_strand_id
1 'polypeptide(L)' 'KEEKEEFKMDFIKTSEAYGYETIADAEEKALAKRYEEGDLNARREMAKALKNNGASLNLIVNVSCLSEEEIRNL' A
#
# COMPACT_ATOMS: atom_id res chain seq x y z
N LYS A 1 2.13 -41.36 -9.01
CA LYS A 1 1.71 -40.40 -7.95
C LYS A 1 2.91 -39.58 -7.49
N GLU A 2 4.06 -40.21 -7.24
CA GLU A 2 5.34 -39.54 -6.95
C GLU A 2 5.83 -38.61 -8.06
N GLU A 3 5.93 -39.08 -9.32
CA GLU A 3 6.47 -38.27 -10.43
C GLU A 3 5.73 -36.94 -10.65
N LYS A 4 4.42 -36.89 -10.36
CA LYS A 4 3.62 -35.67 -10.47
C LYS A 4 3.93 -34.69 -9.35
N GLU A 5 4.24 -35.18 -8.16
CA GLU A 5 4.64 -34.33 -7.03
C GLU A 5 6.08 -33.88 -7.18
N GLU A 6 6.98 -34.73 -7.69
CA GLU A 6 8.36 -34.38 -8.01
C GLU A 6 8.42 -33.28 -9.09
N PHE A 7 7.66 -33.43 -10.18
CA PHE A 7 7.56 -32.40 -11.22
C PHE A 7 7.06 -31.04 -10.69
N LYS A 8 6.07 -31.05 -9.78
CA LYS A 8 5.59 -29.82 -9.15
C LYS A 8 6.69 -29.17 -8.29
N MET A 9 7.42 -29.97 -7.52
CA MET A 9 8.50 -29.45 -6.67
C MET A 9 9.63 -28.86 -7.50
N ASP A 10 10.00 -29.49 -8.62
CA ASP A 10 11.02 -28.96 -9.54
C ASP A 10 10.56 -27.69 -10.24
N PHE A 11 9.28 -27.60 -10.61
CA PHE A 11 8.71 -26.36 -11.15
C PHE A 11 8.75 -25.21 -10.14
N ILE A 12 8.39 -25.47 -8.88
CA ILE A 12 8.44 -24.44 -7.83
C ILE A 12 9.88 -23.96 -7.60
N LYS A 13 10.82 -24.88 -7.39
CA LYS A 13 12.24 -24.53 -7.16
C LYS A 13 12.85 -23.75 -8.32
N THR A 14 12.54 -24.13 -9.56
CA THR A 14 13.02 -23.39 -10.73
C THR A 14 12.37 -22.02 -10.82
N SER A 15 11.06 -21.91 -10.57
CA SER A 15 10.37 -20.62 -10.56
C SER A 15 10.93 -19.65 -9.53
N GLU A 16 11.25 -20.13 -8.32
CA GLU A 16 11.91 -19.35 -7.26
C GLU A 16 13.32 -18.90 -7.67
N ALA A 17 14.12 -19.80 -8.29
CA ALA A 17 15.46 -19.47 -8.76
C ALA A 17 15.46 -18.40 -9.88
N TYR A 18 14.40 -18.34 -10.69
CA TYR A 18 14.19 -17.29 -11.69
C TYR A 18 13.50 -16.04 -11.13
N GLY A 19 13.16 -16.00 -9.84
CA GLY A 19 12.56 -14.85 -9.17
C GLY A 19 11.09 -14.61 -9.53
N TYR A 20 10.37 -15.63 -9.99
CA TYR A 20 8.94 -15.54 -10.20
C TYR A 20 8.22 -15.50 -8.85
N GLU A 21 7.39 -14.47 -8.68
CA GLU A 21 6.51 -14.32 -7.54
C GLU A 21 5.23 -15.14 -7.74
N THR A 22 4.69 -15.73 -6.67
CA THR A 22 3.39 -16.42 -6.77
C THR A 22 2.26 -15.41 -6.95
N ILE A 23 1.16 -15.85 -7.56
CA ILE A 23 -0.04 -14.99 -7.69
C ILE A 23 -0.52 -14.54 -6.31
N ALA A 24 -0.45 -15.41 -5.30
CA ALA A 24 -0.87 -15.09 -3.95
C ALA A 24 -0.04 -13.94 -3.34
N ASP A 25 1.29 -14.00 -3.47
CA ASP A 25 2.16 -12.95 -2.94
C ASP A 25 1.94 -11.61 -3.66
N ALA A 26 1.77 -11.66 -4.99
CA ALA A 26 1.48 -10.47 -5.79
C ALA A 26 0.13 -9.84 -5.42
N GLU A 27 -0.90 -10.66 -5.18
CA GLU A 27 -2.21 -10.21 -4.72
C GLU A 27 -2.16 -9.61 -3.30
N GLU A 28 -1.41 -10.22 -2.38
CA GLU A 28 -1.23 -9.70 -1.01
C GLU A 28 -0.54 -8.33 -1.03
N LYS A 29 0.55 -8.18 -1.79
CA LYS A 29 1.24 -6.88 -1.95
C LYS A 29 0.32 -5.83 -2.57
N ALA A 30 -0.45 -6.19 -3.61
CA ALA A 30 -1.39 -5.29 -4.24
C ALA A 30 -2.50 -4.85 -3.27
N LEU A 31 -2.98 -5.77 -2.43
CA LEU A 31 -3.99 -5.48 -1.42
C LEU A 31 -3.44 -4.54 -0.34
N ALA A 32 -2.25 -4.82 0.20
CA ALA A 32 -1.59 -3.96 1.19
C ALA A 32 -1.42 -2.53 0.65
N LYS A 33 -0.96 -2.39 -0.60
CA LYS A 33 -0.81 -1.09 -1.26
C LYS A 33 -2.14 -0.34 -1.38
N ARG A 34 -3.24 -1.03 -1.71
CA ARG A 34 -4.58 -0.41 -1.79
C ARG A 34 -5.04 0.11 -0.42
N TYR A 35 -4.74 -0.61 0.65
CA TYR A 35 -5.07 -0.15 2.01
C TYR A 35 -4.26 1.10 2.39
N GLU A 36 -2.96 1.12 2.11
CA GLU A 36 -2.10 2.29 2.34
C GLU A 36 -2.56 3.52 1.54
N GLU A 37 -2.86 3.33 0.25
CA GLU A 37 -3.39 4.40 -0.61
C GLU A 37 -4.76 4.91 -0.13
N GLY A 38 -5.62 4.00 0.34
CA GLY A 38 -6.93 4.35 0.90
C GLY A 38 -6.82 5.19 2.18
N ASP A 39 -5.96 4.79 3.10
CA ASP A 39 -5.70 5.52 4.35
C ASP A 39 -5.07 6.90 4.06
N LEU A 40 -4.08 6.96 3.17
CA LEU A 40 -3.49 8.22 2.73
C LEU A 40 -4.54 9.18 2.14
N ASN A 41 -5.43 8.67 1.28
CA ASN A 41 -6.51 9.47 0.71
C ASN A 41 -7.50 9.95 1.79
N ALA A 42 -7.86 9.11 2.75
CA ALA A 42 -8.73 9.52 3.85
C ALA A 42 -8.11 10.67 4.68
N ARG A 43 -6.81 10.58 4.99
CA ARG A 43 -6.06 11.64 5.67
C ARG A 43 -6.03 12.94 4.87
N ARG A 44 -5.83 12.87 3.54
CA ARG A 44 -5.86 14.02 2.64
C ARG A 44 -7.23 14.69 2.57
N GLU A 45 -8.31 13.91 2.48
CA GLU A 45 -9.67 14.46 2.46
C GLU A 45 -10.03 15.14 3.80
N MET A 46 -9.63 14.55 4.93
CA MET A 46 -9.76 15.20 6.24
C MET A 46 -8.99 16.52 6.30
N ALA A 47 -7.73 16.53 5.86
CA ALA A 47 -6.90 17.73 5.85
C ALA A 47 -7.47 18.83 4.94
N LYS A 48 -7.99 18.48 3.75
CA LYS A 48 -8.70 19.40 2.87
C LYS A 48 -9.92 20.01 3.54
N ALA A 49 -10.75 19.18 4.19
CA ALA A 49 -11.93 19.66 4.90
C ALA A 49 -11.55 20.65 6.01
N LEU A 50 -10.54 20.35 6.82
CA LEU A 50 -10.06 21.25 7.88
C LEU A 50 -9.49 22.56 7.32
N LYS A 51 -8.68 22.48 6.26
CA LYS A 51 -8.11 23.65 5.57
C LYS A 51 -9.22 24.56 5.04
N ASN A 52 -10.23 23.99 4.39
CA ASN A 52 -11.39 24.72 3.85
C ASN A 52 -12.23 25.37 4.96
N ASN A 53 -12.21 24.83 6.17
CA ASN A 53 -12.87 25.41 7.35
C ASN A 53 -11.98 26.40 8.12
N GLY A 54 -10.80 26.76 7.60
CA GLY A 54 -9.92 27.75 8.21
C GLY A 54 -9.13 27.26 9.43
N ALA A 55 -9.00 25.94 9.61
CA ALA A 55 -8.16 25.39 10.67
C ALA A 55 -6.68 25.80 10.48
N SER A 56 -5.94 25.94 11.57
CA SER A 56 -4.52 26.30 11.51
C SER A 56 -3.68 25.18 10.91
N LEU A 57 -2.61 25.54 10.19
CA LEU A 57 -1.69 24.56 9.58
C LEU A 57 -1.15 23.57 10.63
N ASN A 58 -0.74 24.07 11.79
CA ASN A 58 -0.24 23.24 12.90
C ASN A 58 -1.29 22.22 13.38
N LEU A 59 -2.56 22.63 13.51
CA LEU A 59 -3.63 21.70 13.89
C LEU A 59 -3.78 20.59 12.84
N ILE A 60 -3.80 20.95 11.55
CA ILE A 60 -3.98 20.00 10.46
C ILE A 60 -2.82 19.00 10.40
N VAL A 61 -1.57 19.45 10.53
CA VAL A 61 -0.38 18.58 10.62
C VAL A 61 -0.54 17.54 11.74
N ASN A 62 -0.93 18.02 12.93
CA ASN A 62 -1.03 17.16 14.11
C ASN A 62 -2.13 16.10 14.01
N VAL A 63 -3.24 16.37 13.31
CA VAL A 63 -4.39 15.44 13.23
C VAL A 63 -4.41 14.59 11.96
N SER A 64 -3.83 15.06 10.86
CA SER A 64 -3.83 14.32 9.58
C SER A 64 -2.59 13.45 9.38
N CYS A 65 -1.54 13.65 10.20
CA CYS A 65 -0.22 13.03 10.02
C CYS A 65 0.39 13.30 8.63
N LEU A 66 0.00 14.39 7.98
CA LEU A 66 0.58 14.87 6.73
C LEU A 66 1.65 15.92 7.02
N SER A 67 2.62 16.03 6.11
CA SER A 67 3.63 17.08 6.18
C SER A 67 3.02 18.47 5.93
N GLU A 68 3.66 19.52 6.46
CA GLU A 68 3.25 20.89 6.17
C GLU A 68 3.26 21.20 4.66
N GLU A 69 4.27 20.72 3.94
CA GLU A 69 4.39 20.91 2.50
C GLU A 69 3.20 20.29 1.76
N GLU A 70 2.83 19.06 2.13
CA GLU A 70 1.70 18.38 1.52
C GLU A 70 0.39 19.13 1.80
N ILE A 71 0.15 19.59 3.03
CA ILE A 71 -1.05 20.36 3.38
C ILE A 71 -1.11 21.71 2.63
N ARG A 72 0.03 22.36 2.42
CA ARG A 72 0.09 23.60 1.62
C ARG A 72 -0.32 23.34 0.17
N ASN A 73 0.01 22.17 -0.37
CA ASN A 73 -0.28 21.74 -1.74
C ASN A 73 -1.67 21.07 -1.94
N LEU A 74 -2.41 20.76 -0.87
CA LEU A 74 -3.80 20.27 -0.91
C LEU A 74 -4.79 21.30 -1.45
#